data_AF-A0A346A283-F1
#
_entry.id   AF-A0A346A283-F1
#
_cell.length_a   1.000
_cell.length_b   1.000
_cell.length_c   1.000
_cell.angle_alpha   90.00
_cell.angle_beta   90.00
_cell.angle_gamma   90.00
#
_symmetry.space_group_name_H-M   'P 1'
#
loop_
_entity.id
_entity.type
_entity.pdbx_description
1 polymer ?
#
loop_
_entity_poly.entity_id
_entity_poly.type
_entity_poly.pdbx_seq_one_letter_code
_entity_poly.pdbx_strand_id
1 'polypeptide(L)'
;MADHDTAVGVGMICNTSQQAERFVALRAQGSAPDKAMAAVNDEAKDPHACGLAAIAFMRDATLDSKPVADKLVQVVRINVVAGFNGSGWQPVSGLVQYAVMEGEGETI
;
A
#
# COMPACT_ATOMS: atom_id res chain seq x y z
N MET A 1 20.21 -5.04 15.99
CA MET A 1 18.93 -5.76 15.96
C MET A 1 17.99 -4.85 15.23
N ALA A 2 17.52 -5.21 14.03
CA ALA A 2 16.59 -4.36 13.31
C ALA A 2 15.24 -4.43 14.04
N ASP A 3 14.83 -3.32 14.65
CA ASP A 3 13.49 -3.14 15.21
C ASP A 3 12.47 -3.38 14.10
N HIS A 4 11.90 -4.58 14.05
CA HIS A 4 10.71 -4.85 13.26
C HIS A 4 9.51 -4.33 14.05
N ASP A 5 9.50 -3.02 14.33
CA ASP A 5 8.41 -2.38 15.03
C ASP A 5 7.14 -2.56 14.21
N THR A 6 6.14 -3.17 14.84
CA THR A 6 4.83 -3.34 14.22
C THR A 6 4.19 -1.98 14.10
N ALA A 7 4.00 -1.52 12.87
CA ALA A 7 3.36 -0.25 12.57
C ALA A 7 1.86 -0.46 12.35
N VAL A 8 1.06 0.54 12.74
CA VAL A 8 -0.36 0.62 12.40
C VAL A 8 -0.54 1.76 11.42
N GLY A 9 -1.23 1.50 10.32
CA GLY A 9 -1.48 2.52 9.30
C GLY A 9 -2.78 2.28 8.54
N VAL A 10 -3.33 3.36 8.00
CA VAL A 10 -4.39 3.31 6.99
C VAL A 10 -3.72 3.61 5.66
N GLY A 11 -3.79 2.67 4.74
CA GLY A 11 -3.06 2.81 3.47
C GLY A 11 -3.71 2.02 2.36
N MET A 12 -3.29 2.34 1.14
CA MET A 12 -3.60 1.49 0.01
C MET A 12 -2.70 0.27 0.04
N ILE A 13 -3.31 -0.90 0.01
CA ILE A 13 -2.64 -2.19 -0.11
C ILE A 13 -3.10 -2.89 -1.37
N CYS A 14 -2.16 -3.59 -2.01
CA CYS A 14 -2.42 -4.39 -3.19
C CYS A 14 -1.89 -5.82 -3.01
N ASN A 15 -2.46 -6.76 -3.75
CA ASN A 15 -2.09 -8.18 -3.70
C ASN A 15 -0.72 -8.44 -4.33
N THR A 16 -0.29 -7.62 -5.31
CA THR A 16 1.01 -7.74 -5.97
C THR A 16 1.76 -6.42 -6.07
N SER A 17 3.09 -6.48 -6.22
CA SER A 17 3.92 -5.27 -6.43
C SER A 17 3.55 -4.57 -7.74
N GLN A 18 3.26 -5.34 -8.81
CA GLN A 18 2.87 -4.79 -10.10
C GLN A 18 1.58 -3.97 -10.03
N GLN A 19 0.60 -4.42 -9.23
CA GLN A 19 -0.62 -3.66 -8.98
C GLN A 19 -0.35 -2.35 -8.23
N ALA A 20 0.50 -2.40 -7.20
CA ALA A 20 0.91 -1.20 -6.46
C ALA A 20 1.69 -0.21 -7.34
N GLU A 21 2.65 -0.68 -8.13
CA GLU A 21 3.39 0.13 -9.09
C GLU A 21 2.49 0.75 -10.15
N ARG A 22 1.52 -0.02 -10.67
CA ARG A 22 0.52 0.46 -11.63
C ARG A 22 -0.34 1.56 -11.02
N PHE A 23 -0.78 1.38 -9.78
CA PHE A 23 -1.52 2.41 -9.05
C PHE A 23 -0.69 3.70 -8.92
N VAL A 24 0.56 3.60 -8.48
CA VAL A 24 1.48 4.73 -8.35
C VAL A 24 1.68 5.43 -9.69
N ALA A 25 1.84 4.67 -10.78
CA ALA A 25 1.97 5.23 -12.13
C ALA A 25 0.71 6.00 -12.57
N LEU A 26 -0.49 5.51 -12.28
CA LEU A 26 -1.75 6.20 -12.58
C LEU A 26 -1.89 7.49 -11.75
N ARG A 27 -1.49 7.45 -10.48
CA ARG A 27 -1.44 8.64 -9.62
C ARG A 27 -0.45 9.68 -10.13
N ALA A 28 0.73 9.26 -10.58
CA ALA A 28 1.73 10.15 -11.16
C ALA A 28 1.23 10.85 -12.44
N GLN A 29 0.33 10.20 -13.18
CA GLN A 29 -0.35 10.77 -14.36
C GLN A 29 -1.53 11.70 -14.00
N GLY A 30 -1.77 11.95 -12.71
CA GLY A 30 -2.84 12.85 -12.24
C GLY A 30 -4.19 12.16 -11.98
N SER A 31 -4.26 10.83 -12.03
CA SER A 31 -5.50 10.13 -11.67
C SER A 31 -5.81 10.28 -10.19
N ALA A 32 -7.08 10.50 -9.86
CA ALA A 32 -7.55 10.47 -8.48
C ALA A 32 -7.36 9.07 -7.85
N PRO A 33 -7.14 8.96 -6.51
CA PRO A 33 -6.89 7.69 -5.84
C PRO A 33 -7.94 6.62 -6.09
N ASP A 34 -9.21 6.98 -6.00
CA ASP A 34 -10.35 6.10 -6.26
C ASP A 34 -10.36 5.58 -7.70
N LYS A 35 -10.13 6.46 -8.68
CA LYS A 35 -10.08 6.11 -10.11
C LYS A 35 -8.89 5.23 -10.44
N ALA A 36 -7.72 5.54 -9.89
CA ALA A 36 -6.52 4.74 -10.10
C ALA A 36 -6.68 3.34 -9.52
N MET A 37 -7.26 3.21 -8.31
CA MET A 37 -7.54 1.92 -7.70
C MET A 37 -8.56 1.12 -8.51
N ALA A 38 -9.67 1.74 -8.91
CA ALA A 38 -10.69 1.08 -9.73
C ALA A 38 -10.10 0.58 -11.06
N ALA A 39 -9.24 1.36 -11.70
CA ALA A 39 -8.56 0.94 -12.93
C ALA A 39 -7.63 -0.26 -12.70
N VAL A 40 -6.84 -0.28 -11.62
CA VAL A 40 -5.98 -1.44 -11.30
C VAL A 40 -6.83 -2.70 -11.02
N ASN A 41 -7.94 -2.56 -10.30
CA ASN A 41 -8.82 -3.67 -9.97
C ASN A 41 -9.53 -4.22 -11.23
N ASP A 42 -9.93 -3.35 -12.14
CA ASP A 42 -10.52 -3.73 -13.44
C ASP A 42 -9.48 -4.42 -14.35
N GLU A 43 -8.26 -3.86 -14.45
CA GLU A 43 -7.13 -4.45 -15.18
C GLU A 43 -6.77 -5.85 -14.63
N ALA A 44 -6.83 -6.03 -13.31
CA ALA A 44 -6.60 -7.31 -12.62
C ALA A 44 -7.79 -8.27 -12.71
N LYS A 45 -8.96 -7.82 -13.17
CA LYS A 45 -10.24 -8.55 -13.13
C LYS A 45 -10.58 -9.07 -11.73
N ASP A 46 -10.16 -8.33 -10.71
CA ASP A 46 -10.34 -8.66 -9.30
C ASP A 46 -10.71 -7.38 -8.54
N PRO A 47 -11.95 -7.25 -8.04
CA PRO A 47 -12.40 -6.08 -7.31
C PRO A 47 -11.63 -5.85 -5.99
N HIS A 48 -10.85 -6.84 -5.54
CA HIS A 48 -10.04 -6.80 -4.32
C HIS A 48 -8.53 -6.81 -4.61
N ALA A 49 -8.10 -6.52 -5.85
CA ALA A 49 -6.68 -6.44 -6.21
C ALA A 49 -5.93 -5.37 -5.41
N CYS A 50 -6.53 -4.18 -5.27
CA CYS A 50 -6.08 -3.10 -4.41
C CYS A 50 -7.25 -2.54 -3.59
N GLY A 51 -6.97 -2.09 -2.37
CA GLY A 51 -7.96 -1.52 -1.47
C GLY A 51 -7.36 -0.60 -0.43
N LEU A 52 -8.19 0.29 0.13
CA LEU A 52 -7.85 1.05 1.33
C LEU A 52 -8.19 0.20 2.55
N ALA A 53 -7.20 -0.06 3.39
CA ALA A 53 -7.39 -0.82 4.63
C ALA A 53 -6.60 -0.21 5.78
N ALA A 54 -7.19 -0.29 6.97
CA ALA A 54 -6.48 -0.07 8.21
C ALA A 54 -5.86 -1.41 8.66
N ILE A 55 -4.54 -1.45 8.71
CA ILE A 55 -3.76 -2.66 8.97
C ILE A 55 -2.68 -2.42 10.01
N ALA A 56 -2.39 -3.45 10.80
CA ALA A 56 -1.16 -3.57 11.56
C ALA A 56 -0.21 -4.45 10.73
N PHE A 57 1.02 -3.98 10.54
CA PHE A 57 1.97 -4.63 9.65
C PHE A 57 3.41 -4.44 10.10
N MET A 58 4.28 -5.31 9.60
CA MET A 58 5.73 -5.15 9.65
C MET A 58 6.24 -4.82 8.25
N ARG A 59 7.10 -3.80 8.14
CA ARG A 59 7.78 -3.50 6.88
C ARG A 59 8.85 -4.55 6.62
N ASP A 60 8.89 -5.07 5.41
CA ASP A 60 9.87 -6.06 4.98
C ASP A 60 10.92 -5.42 4.07
N ALA A 61 10.51 -4.87 2.93
CA ALA A 61 11.41 -4.22 1.99
C ALA A 61 10.72 -3.12 1.17
N THR A 62 11.42 -2.01 0.91
CA THR A 62 11.01 -1.03 -0.10
C THR A 62 11.44 -1.53 -1.47
N LEU A 63 10.48 -1.69 -2.37
CA LEU A 63 10.70 -2.26 -3.71
C LEU A 63 10.90 -1.17 -4.76
N ASP A 64 10.18 -0.06 -4.63
CA ASP A 64 10.23 1.04 -5.59
C ASP A 64 9.92 2.37 -4.89
N SER A 65 10.33 3.47 -5.50
CA SER A 65 10.09 4.83 -5.02
C SER A 65 9.96 5.78 -6.20
N LYS A 66 8.81 6.45 -6.31
CA LYS A 66 8.48 7.33 -7.44
C LYS A 66 7.86 8.63 -6.95
N PRO A 67 8.21 9.78 -7.56
CA PRO A 67 7.51 11.03 -7.33
C PRO A 67 6.10 10.95 -7.92
N VAL A 68 5.10 11.33 -7.12
CA VAL A 68 3.69 11.44 -7.50
C VAL A 68 3.25 12.84 -7.09
N ALA A 69 3.04 13.73 -8.07
CA ALA A 69 2.91 15.17 -7.83
C ALA A 69 4.11 15.67 -6.98
N ASP A 70 3.86 16.36 -5.87
CA ASP A 70 4.88 16.93 -4.97
C ASP A 70 5.31 15.97 -3.83
N LYS A 71 4.97 14.67 -3.92
CA LYS A 71 5.28 13.69 -2.87
C LYS A 71 6.09 12.53 -3.40
N LEU A 72 7.06 12.07 -2.61
CA LEU A 72 7.74 10.79 -2.87
C LEU A 72 6.84 9.66 -2.38
N VAL A 73 6.47 8.75 -3.27
CA VAL A 73 5.64 7.59 -2.95
C VAL A 73 6.45 6.32 -3.13
N GLN A 74 6.38 5.43 -2.14
CA GLN A 74 7.13 4.19 -2.07
C GLN A 74 6.18 2.99 -2.17
N VAL A 75 6.60 1.98 -2.91
CA VAL A 75 5.97 0.65 -2.91
C VAL A 75 6.75 -0.22 -1.93
N VAL A 76 6.10 -0.61 -0.84
CA VAL A 76 6.71 -1.34 0.27
C VAL A 76 6.06 -2.70 0.40
N ARG A 77 6.87 -3.77 0.38
CA ARG A 77 6.44 -5.10 0.77
C ARG A 77 6.24 -5.13 2.27
N ILE A 78 5.05 -5.53 2.70
CA ILE A 78 4.67 -5.59 4.11
C ILE A 78 4.12 -6.97 4.46
N ASN A 79 4.34 -7.37 5.72
CA ASN A 79 3.68 -8.52 6.33
C ASN A 79 2.54 -8.00 7.20
N VAL A 80 1.30 -8.23 6.78
CA VAL A 80 0.11 -7.85 7.55
C VAL A 80 -0.08 -8.86 8.69
N VAL A 81 -0.18 -8.34 9.91
CA VAL A 81 -0.41 -9.14 11.13
C VAL A 81 -1.83 -8.99 11.67
N ALA A 82 -2.50 -7.87 11.38
CA ALA A 82 -3.92 -7.70 11.68
C ALA A 82 -4.60 -6.73 10.70
N GLY A 83 -5.87 -6.97 10.38
CA GLY A 83 -6.73 -6.05 9.63
C GLY A 83 -7.89 -5.54 10.49
N PHE A 84 -8.27 -4.28 10.34
CA PHE A 84 -9.42 -3.72 11.03
C PHE A 84 -10.71 -3.97 10.22
N ASN A 85 -11.70 -4.62 10.82
CA ASN A 85 -12.95 -4.99 10.13
C ASN A 85 -14.12 -4.02 10.37
N GLY A 86 -13.87 -2.86 10.99
CA GLY A 86 -14.90 -1.90 11.39
C GLY A 86 -15.36 -2.02 12.86
N SER A 87 -15.18 -3.18 13.48
CA SER A 87 -15.54 -3.43 14.89
C SER A 87 -14.34 -3.71 15.78
N GLY A 88 -13.23 -4.17 15.19
CA GLY A 88 -12.00 -4.45 15.91
C GLY A 88 -10.89 -4.93 14.98
N TRP A 89 -9.71 -5.08 15.58
CA TRP A 89 -8.55 -5.69 14.93
C TRP A 89 -8.73 -7.20 14.88
N GLN A 90 -8.57 -7.78 13.70
CA GLN A 90 -8.59 -9.22 13.48
C GLN A 90 -7.20 -9.67 13.06
N PRO A 91 -6.57 -10.59 13.82
CA PRO A 91 -5.26 -11.10 13.43
C PRO A 91 -5.37 -11.85 12.10
N VAL A 92 -4.38 -11.67 11.25
CA VAL A 92 -4.23 -12.40 9.99
C VAL A 92 -2.85 -13.04 9.97
N SER A 93 -2.79 -14.33 9.65
CA SER A 93 -1.54 -15.07 9.65
C SER A 93 -0.85 -14.96 8.29
N GLY A 94 0.33 -14.33 8.26
CA GLY A 94 1.28 -14.46 7.16
C GLY A 94 0.84 -13.85 5.83
N LEU A 95 0.04 -12.78 5.87
CA LEU A 95 -0.45 -12.13 4.65
C LEU A 95 0.57 -11.11 4.14
N VAL A 96 1.28 -11.46 3.07
CA VAL A 96 2.16 -10.53 2.34
C VAL A 96 1.31 -9.64 1.44
N GLN A 97 1.46 -8.33 1.59
CA GLN A 97 0.79 -7.32 0.78
C GLN A 97 1.80 -6.24 0.36
N TYR A 98 1.39 -5.39 -0.56
CA TYR A 98 2.22 -4.30 -1.09
C TYR A 98 1.52 -2.99 -0.79
N ALA A 99 2.07 -2.24 0.15
CA ALA A 99 1.54 -0.97 0.58
C ALA A 99 2.16 0.18 -0.23
N VAL A 100 1.31 1.12 -0.60
CA VAL A 100 1.73 2.40 -1.20
C VAL A 100 1.79 3.42 -0.08
N MET A 101 3.01 3.80 0.31
CA MET A 101 3.28 4.73 1.41
C MET A 101 3.83 6.03 0.84
N GLU A 102 3.46 7.16 1.43
CA GLU A 102 4.24 8.38 1.24
C GLU A 102 5.57 8.15 1.98
N GLY A 103 6.70 8.27 1.27
CA GLY A 103 8.00 8.30 1.93
C GLY A 103 8.06 9.52 2.83
N GLU A 104 8.88 9.47 3.89
CA GLU A 104 9.31 10.70 4.56
C GLU A 104 10.02 11.55 3.51
N GLY A 105 9.26 12.46 2.89
CA GLY A 105 9.84 13.56 2.15
C GLY A 105 10.57 14.39 3.18
N GLU A 106 11.90 14.30 3.18
CA GLU A 106 12.72 15.31 3.83
C GLU A 106 12.30 16.64 3.19
N THR A 107 11.53 17.43 3.94
CA THR A 107 11.25 18.82 3.64
C THR A 107 12.61 19.50 3.48
N ILE A 108 12.98 19.80 2.24
CA ILE A 108 14.04 20.76 1.92
C ILE A 108 13.65 22.16 2.40
#